data_AF-A0A9D7F326-F1
#
_entry.id   AF-A0A9D7F326-F1
#
_cell.length_a   1.000
_cell.length_b   1.000
_cell.length_c   1.000
_cell.angle_alpha   90.00
_cell.angle_beta   90.00
_cell.angle_gamma   90.00
#
_symmetry.space_group_name_H-M   'P 1'
#
loop_
_entity.id
_entity.type
_entity.pdbx_description
1 polymer ?
#
loop_
_entity_poly.entity_id
_entity_poly.type
_entity_poly.pdbx_seq_one_letter_code
_entity_poly.pdbx_strand_id
1 'polypeptide(L)'
;MQEILVTDLDNYYMPMIRYKIGDLIDVVHPGQEGNAFPFSYFNKVFGRSSDHVVLPNGVKLFPVNIFGGTLYRKYPQITRHRVTWNEQYLRFEFEVNQPFPKEALEADIKTSLAEYRVDYRVEYTPTSCRAKAASTIIL
;
A
#
# COMPACT_ATOMS: atom_id res chain seq x y z
N MET A 1 -13.23 -7.58 -3.47
CA MET A 1 -12.24 -8.12 -2.51
C MET A 1 -12.99 -8.90 -1.46
N GLN A 2 -12.45 -10.05 -1.08
CA GLN A 2 -13.03 -10.94 -0.08
C GLN A 2 -12.10 -11.04 1.13
N GLU A 3 -12.66 -11.24 2.32
CA GLU A 3 -11.86 -11.44 3.54
C GLU A 3 -11.61 -12.93 3.76
N ILE A 4 -10.42 -13.25 4.27
CA ILE A 4 -10.07 -14.62 4.63
C ILE A 4 -10.51 -14.93 6.06
N LEU A 5 -11.13 -16.10 6.23
CA LEU A 5 -11.35 -16.73 7.52
C LEU A 5 -10.54 -18.01 7.59
N VAL A 6 -9.81 -18.20 8.70
CA VAL A 6 -8.94 -19.36 8.90
C VAL A 6 -9.50 -20.25 9.99
N THR A 7 -9.46 -21.56 9.77
CA THR A 7 -9.70 -22.56 10.80
C THR A 7 -8.49 -23.47 10.88
N ASP A 8 -7.90 -23.55 12.06
CA ASP A 8 -6.81 -24.46 12.38
C ASP A 8 -7.39 -25.86 12.62
N LEU A 9 -6.86 -26.86 11.91
CA LEU A 9 -7.31 -28.25 11.98
C LEU A 9 -6.37 -29.14 12.80
N ASP A 10 -5.16 -28.68 13.08
CA ASP A 10 -4.09 -29.50 13.67
C ASP A 10 -3.69 -29.05 15.09
N ASN A 11 -3.97 -27.80 15.45
CA ASN A 11 -3.60 -27.27 16.75
C ASN A 11 -4.57 -27.68 17.87
N TYR A 12 -4.08 -28.47 18.81
CA TYR A 12 -4.85 -28.92 19.98
C TYR A 12 -4.99 -27.85 21.08
N TYR A 13 -4.03 -26.92 21.19
CA TYR A 13 -4.04 -25.89 22.24
C TYR A 13 -4.28 -24.50 21.63
N MET A 14 -5.47 -23.95 21.90
CA MET A 14 -5.96 -22.68 21.33
C MET A 14 -6.12 -22.71 19.80
N PRO A 15 -6.96 -23.60 19.24
CA PRO A 15 -7.25 -23.60 17.81
C PRO A 15 -7.92 -22.31 17.38
N MET A 16 -7.49 -21.76 16.25
CA MET A 16 -8.21 -20.67 15.60
C MET A 16 -9.43 -21.25 14.89
N ILE A 17 -10.65 -20.88 15.29
CA ILE A 17 -11.88 -21.35 14.65
C ILE A 17 -12.56 -20.18 13.98
N ARG A 18 -12.71 -20.25 12.64
CA ARG A 18 -13.31 -19.18 11.80
C ARG A 18 -12.72 -17.80 12.12
N TYR A 19 -11.41 -17.76 12.38
CA TYR A 19 -10.74 -16.54 12.78
C TYR A 19 -10.57 -15.60 11.60
N LYS A 20 -11.03 -14.36 11.77
CA LYS A 20 -10.94 -13.32 10.75
C LYS A 20 -9.58 -12.63 10.85
N ILE A 21 -8.67 -12.97 9.93
CA ILE A 21 -7.30 -12.40 9.91
C ILE A 21 -7.29 -10.94 9.43
N GLY A 22 -8.32 -10.53 8.70
CA GLY A 22 -8.52 -9.18 8.19
C GLY A 22 -7.82 -8.90 6.87
N ASP A 23 -7.15 -9.88 6.25
CA ASP A 23 -6.54 -9.75 4.93
C ASP A 23 -7.57 -9.85 3.80
N LEU A 24 -7.33 -9.10 2.72
CA LEU A 24 -8.20 -9.00 1.55
C LEU A 24 -7.58 -9.69 0.34
N ILE A 25 -8.35 -10.56 -0.31
CA ILE A 25 -7.99 -11.25 -1.57
C ILE A 25 -8.88 -10.81 -2.73
N ASP A 26 -8.49 -11.19 -3.94
CA ASP A 26 -9.31 -11.05 -5.15
C ASP A 26 -10.54 -11.97 -5.10
N VAL A 27 -10.42 -13.13 -5.72
CA VAL A 27 -11.47 -14.12 -5.91
C VAL A 27 -10.84 -15.49 -5.75
N VAL A 28 -11.59 -16.39 -5.12
CA VAL A 28 -11.15 -17.77 -4.97
C VAL A 28 -11.44 -18.51 -6.27
N HIS A 29 -10.39 -19.04 -6.88
CA HIS A 29 -10.46 -19.92 -8.04
C HIS A 29 -10.50 -21.39 -7.60
N PRO A 30 -11.30 -22.23 -8.27
CA PRO A 30 -11.30 -23.66 -7.99
C PRO A 30 -9.95 -24.27 -8.36
N GLY A 31 -9.57 -25.32 -7.62
CA GLY A 31 -8.40 -26.13 -7.98
C GLY A 31 -8.60 -26.83 -9.33
N GLN A 32 -7.50 -27.10 -10.03
CA GLN A 32 -7.53 -27.79 -11.32
C GLN A 32 -7.50 -29.31 -11.12
N GLU A 33 -8.41 -30.02 -11.78
CA GLU A 33 -8.41 -31.48 -11.82
C GLU A 33 -7.14 -32.01 -12.50
N GLY A 34 -6.57 -33.09 -11.95
CA GLY A 34 -5.33 -33.70 -12.45
C GLY A 34 -4.04 -33.05 -11.94
N ASN A 35 -4.11 -31.99 -11.14
CA ASN A 35 -2.94 -31.43 -10.46
C ASN A 35 -2.64 -32.20 -9.16
N ALA A 36 -1.36 -32.26 -8.75
CA ALA A 36 -0.95 -32.93 -7.52
C ALA A 36 -1.57 -32.29 -6.26
N PHE A 37 -1.96 -31.02 -6.35
CA PHE A 37 -2.57 -30.25 -5.27
C PHE A 37 -3.86 -29.57 -5.78
N PRO A 38 -5.02 -30.23 -5.68
CA PRO A 38 -6.30 -29.72 -6.18
C PRO A 38 -6.92 -28.69 -5.22
N PHE A 39 -6.09 -27.84 -4.59
CA PHE A 39 -6.56 -26.82 -3.66
C PHE A 39 -7.09 -25.60 -4.43
N SER A 40 -8.10 -24.95 -3.84
CA SER A 40 -8.51 -23.63 -4.30
C SER A 40 -7.41 -22.62 -4.05
N TYR A 41 -7.31 -21.61 -4.90
CA TYR A 41 -6.25 -20.60 -4.85
C TYR A 41 -6.78 -19.21 -5.17
N PHE A 42 -5.98 -18.19 -4.83
CA PHE A 42 -6.23 -16.80 -5.17
C PHE A 42 -4.91 -16.21 -5.68
N ASN A 43 -4.95 -15.19 -6.54
CA ASN A 43 -3.73 -14.73 -7.21
C ASN A 43 -2.96 -13.71 -6.36
N LYS A 44 -3.66 -12.91 -5.56
CA LYS A 44 -3.04 -11.78 -4.86
C LYS A 44 -3.75 -11.41 -3.56
N VAL A 45 -2.96 -11.06 -2.56
CA VAL A 45 -3.40 -10.38 -1.34
C VAL A 45 -3.24 -8.86 -1.54
N PHE A 46 -4.32 -8.10 -1.33
CA PHE A 46 -4.38 -6.63 -1.50
C PHE A 46 -4.06 -5.85 -0.22
N GLY A 47 -3.76 -6.53 0.89
CA GLY A 47 -3.49 -5.90 2.18
C GLY A 47 -4.62 -6.16 3.17
N ARG A 48 -4.78 -5.29 4.16
CA ARG A 48 -5.74 -5.47 5.25
C ARG A 48 -7.00 -4.65 5.06
N SER A 49 -8.11 -5.17 5.57
CA SER A 49 -9.41 -4.50 5.68
C SER A 49 -9.36 -3.21 6.50
N SER A 50 -8.45 -3.11 7.47
CA SER A 50 -8.18 -1.88 8.23
C SER A 50 -7.37 -0.84 7.45
N ASP A 51 -6.56 -1.28 6.49
CA ASP A 51 -5.49 -0.47 5.90
C ASP A 51 -5.99 0.21 4.63
N HIS A 52 -7.02 1.04 4.77
CA HIS A 52 -7.57 1.83 3.67
C HIS A 52 -7.93 3.23 4.12
N VAL A 53 -7.93 4.14 3.16
CA VAL A 53 -8.44 5.50 3.33
C VAL A 53 -9.78 5.59 2.61
N VAL A 54 -10.82 6.05 3.31
CA VAL A 54 -12.10 6.37 2.67
C VAL A 54 -12.04 7.80 2.19
N LEU A 55 -12.17 7.99 0.88
CA LEU A 55 -12.18 9.30 0.25
C LEU A 55 -13.59 9.93 0.37
N PRO A 56 -13.73 11.26 0.20
CA PRO A 56 -15.02 11.94 0.34
C PRO A 56 -16.08 11.48 -0.68
N ASN A 57 -15.64 10.90 -1.80
CA ASN A 57 -16.50 10.29 -2.81
C ASN A 57 -16.97 8.86 -2.46
N GLY A 58 -16.61 8.34 -1.27
CA GLY A 58 -16.95 6.99 -0.81
C GLY A 58 -16.06 5.88 -1.38
N VAL A 59 -15.09 6.21 -2.25
CA VAL A 59 -14.15 5.24 -2.81
C VAL A 59 -13.10 4.87 -1.75
N LYS A 60 -12.80 3.58 -1.64
CA LYS A 60 -11.75 3.07 -0.74
C LYS A 60 -10.42 3.04 -1.47
N LEU A 61 -9.48 3.81 -0.96
CA LEU A 61 -8.11 3.87 -1.44
C LEU A 61 -7.24 2.94 -0.60
N PHE A 62 -6.70 1.90 -1.25
CA PHE A 62 -5.77 0.97 -0.62
C PHE A 62 -4.34 1.41 -0.95
N PRO A 63 -3.49 1.69 0.06
CA PRO A 63 -2.10 2.09 -0.12
C PRO A 63 -1.33 1.16 -1.07
N VAL A 64 -1.58 -0.16 -1.03
CA VAL A 64 -0.87 -1.12 -1.90
C VAL A 64 -1.12 -0.90 -3.39
N ASN A 65 -2.27 -0.32 -3.77
CA ASN A 65 -2.63 -0.17 -5.18
C ASN A 65 -1.91 1.01 -5.83
N ILE A 66 -1.62 2.05 -5.05
CA ILE A 66 -0.97 3.28 -5.53
C ILE A 66 0.53 3.26 -5.21
N PHE A 67 0.89 2.77 -4.03
CA PHE A 67 2.24 2.76 -3.49
C PHE A 67 2.89 1.37 -3.55
N GLY A 68 2.20 0.38 -4.14
CA GLY A 68 2.75 -0.94 -4.38
C GLY A 68 4.13 -0.82 -5.00
N GLY A 69 5.09 -1.59 -4.48
CA GLY A 69 6.53 -1.33 -4.63
C GLY A 69 7.07 -1.13 -6.05
N THR A 70 6.27 -1.31 -7.11
CA THR A 70 6.61 -1.03 -8.50
C THR A 70 6.76 0.46 -8.83
N LEU A 71 5.92 1.37 -8.31
CA LEU A 71 5.99 2.78 -8.72
C LEU A 71 7.30 3.44 -8.29
N TYR A 72 7.65 3.31 -7.00
CA TYR A 72 8.83 3.97 -6.44
C TYR A 72 10.15 3.24 -6.77
N ARG A 73 10.12 1.94 -7.07
CA ARG A 73 11.32 1.20 -7.53
C ARG A 73 11.86 1.70 -8.87
N LYS A 74 11.04 2.36 -9.70
CA LYS A 74 11.51 3.00 -10.94
C LYS A 74 12.44 4.19 -10.69
N TYR A 75 12.36 4.80 -9.51
CA TYR A 75 13.07 6.03 -9.15
C TYR A 75 13.97 5.79 -7.94
N PRO A 76 15.14 5.14 -8.11
CA PRO A 76 16.07 4.83 -7.01
C PRO A 76 16.62 6.07 -6.29
N GLN A 77 16.41 7.27 -6.85
CA GLN A 77 16.79 8.55 -6.25
C GLN A 77 15.89 8.94 -5.07
N ILE A 78 14.69 8.36 -4.97
CA ILE A 78 13.77 8.55 -3.85
C ILE A 78 14.23 7.65 -2.71
N THR A 79 14.80 8.25 -1.67
CA THR A 79 15.34 7.51 -0.52
C THR A 79 14.23 7.16 0.47
N ARG A 80 13.30 8.10 0.68
CA ARG A 80 12.14 7.93 1.56
C ARG A 80 10.93 8.60 0.96
N HIS A 81 9.75 8.09 1.28
CA HIS A 81 8.49 8.69 0.90
C HIS A 81 7.54 8.64 2.09
N ARG A 82 6.66 9.64 2.17
CA ARG A 82 5.52 9.66 3.07
C ARG A 82 4.31 10.12 2.29
N VAL A 83 3.19 9.47 2.53
CA VAL A 83 1.90 9.92 2.02
C VAL A 83 0.99 10.20 3.20
N THR A 84 0.31 11.33 3.19
CA THR A 84 -0.60 11.75 4.26
C THR A 84 -1.93 12.17 3.66
N TRP A 85 -3.01 11.66 4.23
CA TRP A 85 -4.36 12.07 3.91
C TRP A 85 -4.86 13.05 4.98
N ASN A 86 -5.39 14.20 4.56
CA ASN A 86 -5.92 15.23 5.47
C ASN A 86 -7.40 15.55 5.19
N GLU A 87 -8.16 14.58 4.68
CA GLU A 87 -9.58 14.69 4.30
C GLU A 87 -9.87 15.55 3.06
N GLN A 88 -8.92 16.37 2.62
CA GLN A 88 -9.07 17.23 1.45
C GLN A 88 -8.22 16.76 0.27
N TYR A 89 -6.95 16.44 0.52
CA TYR A 89 -6.01 16.03 -0.51
C TYR A 89 -4.99 15.01 0.01
N LEU A 90 -4.40 14.26 -0.91
CA LEU A 90 -3.25 13.41 -0.64
C LEU A 90 -1.96 14.24 -0.72
N ARG A 91 -1.22 14.32 0.36
CA ARG A 91 0.12 14.92 0.38
C ARG A 91 1.17 13.85 0.16
N PHE A 92 1.97 14.01 -0.87
CA PHE A 92 3.14 13.18 -1.17
C PHE A 92 4.41 13.93 -0.79
N GLU A 93 5.16 13.40 0.15
CA GLU A 93 6.44 13.95 0.60
C GLU A 93 7.55 12.99 0.18
N PHE A 94 8.48 13.44 -0.66
CA PHE A 94 9.59 12.64 -1.15
C PHE A 94 10.94 13.18 -0.65
N GLU A 95 11.76 12.30 -0.10
CA GLU A 95 13.15 12.60 0.25
C GLU A 95 14.07 12.12 -0.88
N VAL A 96 14.81 13.03 -1.48
CA VAL A 96 15.57 12.77 -2.72
C VAL A 96 17.06 13.05 -2.53
N ASN A 97 17.88 12.13 -3.00
CA ASN A 97 19.35 12.23 -2.88
C ASN A 97 20.01 12.89 -4.11
N GLN A 98 19.36 12.80 -5.27
CA GLN A 98 19.87 13.24 -6.57
C GLN A 98 18.73 13.83 -7.43
N PRO A 99 19.06 14.69 -8.42
CA PRO A 99 18.10 15.11 -9.44
C PRO A 99 17.59 13.91 -10.24
N PHE A 100 16.29 13.91 -10.54
CA PHE A 100 15.61 12.85 -11.28
C PHE A 100 14.41 13.47 -12.04
N PRO A 101 13.80 12.77 -13.01
CA PRO A 101 12.71 13.33 -13.80
C PRO A 101 11.41 13.41 -12.98
N LYS A 102 11.20 14.53 -12.29
CA LYS A 102 10.01 14.79 -11.46
C LYS A 102 8.71 14.73 -12.26
N GLU A 103 8.73 15.26 -13.49
CA GLU A 103 7.56 15.29 -14.38
C GLU A 103 7.04 13.88 -14.70
N ALA A 104 7.94 12.92 -14.92
CA ALA A 104 7.57 11.53 -15.18
C ALA A 104 6.91 10.88 -13.95
N LEU A 105 7.46 11.12 -12.75
CA LEU A 105 6.88 10.64 -11.51
C LEU A 105 5.48 11.24 -11.28
N GLU A 106 5.32 12.54 -11.49
CA GLU A 106 4.03 13.21 -11.31
C GLU A 106 2.98 12.75 -12.32
N ALA A 107 3.39 12.43 -13.56
CA ALA A 107 2.51 11.82 -14.56
C ALA A 107 2.09 10.39 -14.16
N ASP A 108 3.02 9.58 -13.63
CA ASP A 108 2.71 8.25 -13.11
C ASP A 108 1.72 8.34 -11.93
N ILE A 109 1.96 9.25 -10.97
CA ILE A 109 1.06 9.50 -9.82
C ILE A 109 -0.32 9.92 -10.31
N LYS A 110 -0.39 10.86 -11.27
CA LYS A 110 -1.66 11.32 -11.86
C LYS A 110 -2.44 10.17 -12.48
N THR A 111 -1.76 9.28 -13.19
CA THR A 111 -2.37 8.10 -13.82
C THR A 111 -2.92 7.15 -12.77
N SER A 112 -2.16 6.86 -11.72
CA SER A 112 -2.60 5.99 -10.62
C SER A 112 -3.75 6.58 -9.79
N LEU A 113 -3.81 7.91 -9.66
CA LEU A 113 -4.87 8.60 -8.91
C LEU A 113 -6.12 8.92 -9.76
N ALA A 114 -6.07 8.76 -11.08
CA ALA A 114 -7.15 9.13 -12.00
C ALA A 114 -8.49 8.46 -11.66
N GLU A 115 -8.44 7.19 -11.23
CA GLU A 115 -9.63 6.42 -10.83
C GLU A 115 -10.28 6.98 -9.55
N TYR A 116 -9.47 7.53 -8.64
CA TYR A 116 -9.90 7.96 -7.32
C TYR A 116 -10.46 9.37 -7.29
N ARG A 117 -10.26 10.17 -8.36
CA ARG A 117 -10.72 11.57 -8.48
C ARG A 117 -10.43 12.40 -7.23
N VAL A 118 -9.20 12.26 -6.71
CA VAL A 118 -8.74 12.90 -5.49
C VAL A 118 -7.68 13.94 -5.80
N ASP A 119 -7.76 15.09 -5.13
CA ASP A 119 -6.73 16.11 -5.23
C ASP A 119 -5.45 15.64 -4.53
N TYR A 120 -4.30 16.05 -5.06
CA TYR A 120 -3.00 15.71 -4.46
C TYR A 120 -2.00 16.85 -4.59
N ARG A 121 -1.01 16.83 -3.70
CA ARG A 121 0.13 17.76 -3.69
C ARG A 121 1.42 16.97 -3.52
N VAL A 122 2.48 17.42 -4.19
CA VAL A 122 3.79 16.76 -4.15
C VAL A 122 4.84 17.74 -3.65
N GLU A 123 5.59 17.32 -2.64
CA GLU A 123 6.66 18.07 -2.00
C GLU A 123 7.96 17.25 -2.03
N TYR A 124 9.07 17.91 -2.35
CA TYR A 124 10.39 17.28 -2.44
C TYR A 124 11.34 17.91 -1.42
N THR A 125 11.91 17.08 -0.55
CA THR A 125 12.93 17.50 0.41
C THR A 125 14.29 16.91 0.01
N PRO A 126 15.33 17.73 -0.20
CA PRO A 126 16.67 17.21 -0.44
C PRO A 126 17.23 16.57 0.84
N THR A 127 17.89 15.42 0.71
CA THR A 127 18.48 14.66 1.84
C THR A 127 19.45 15.52 2.69
N SER A 128 20.09 16.52 2.10
CA SER A 128 21.01 17.44 2.79
C SER A 128 20.37 18.32 3.87
N CYS A 129 19.03 18.45 3.88
CA CYS A 129 18.33 19.40 4.76
C CYS A 129 18.05 18.83 6.17
N ARG A 130 17.96 17.51 6.35
CA ARG A 130 17.56 16.89 7.63
C ARG A 130 18.69 16.68 8.64
N ALA A 131 19.95 16.80 8.24
CA ALA A 131 21.09 16.66 9.16
C ALA A 131 21.13 17.71 10.29
N LYS A 132 20.31 18.78 10.21
CA LYS A 132 20.25 19.84 11.22
C LYS A 132 19.11 19.71 12.24
N ALA A 133 18.17 18.78 12.06
CA ALA A 133 16.97 18.71 12.91
C ALA A 133 17.06 17.69 14.07
N ALA A 134 18.13 16.87 14.13
CA ALA A 134 18.26 15.78 15.10
C ALA A 134 19.06 16.15 16.37
N SER A 135 19.38 17.43 16.60
CA SER A 135 20.21 17.88 17.73
C SER A 135 19.43 18.71 18.74
N THR A 136 18.23 18.27 19.15
CA THR A 136 17.58 18.79 20.36
C THR A 136 16.64 17.72 20.94
N ILE A 137 17.20 16.70 21.56
CA ILE A 137 16.54 16.00 22.66
C ILE A 137 17.38 16.34 23.89
N ILE A 138 16.85 17.27 24.69
CA ILE A 138 17.35 17.54 26.05
C ILE A 138 16.80 16.41 26.93
N LEU A 139 17.71 15.85 27.74
CA LEU A 139 17.50 14.80 28.74
C LEU A 139 16.33 15.08 29.69
#